data_AF-A0A2M6WN57-F1
#
_entry.id   AF-A0A2M6WN57-F1
#
_cell.length_a   1.000
_cell.length_b   1.000
_cell.length_c   1.000
_cell.angle_alpha   90.00
_cell.angle_beta   90.00
_cell.angle_gamma   90.00
#
_symmetry.space_group_name_H-M   'P 1'
#
loop_
_entity.id
_entity.type
_entity.pdbx_description
1 polymer ?
#
loop_
_entity_poly.entity_id
_entity_poly.type
_entity_poly.pdbx_seq_one_letter_code
_entity_poly.pdbx_strand_id
1 'polypeptide(L)' 'MDSDFWHGWQYPKWKRKLKNDFWKKKIEGNRARDRRNTAYLRSKGWQVARIWGHQIKKDIDAAVSSVANLI' A
#
# COMPACT_ATOMS: atom_id res chain seq x y z
N MET A 1 -3.30 5.56 -4.09
CA MET A 1 -3.72 5.65 -2.67
C MET A 1 -4.10 4.24 -2.26
N ASP A 2 -3.54 3.75 -1.16
CA ASP A 2 -3.75 2.38 -0.72
C ASP A 2 -4.56 2.37 0.56
N SER A 3 -5.63 1.58 0.58
CA SER A 3 -6.37 1.32 1.81
C SER A 3 -5.55 0.45 2.76
N ASP A 4 -5.56 0.82 4.04
CA ASP A 4 -4.84 0.14 5.11
C ASP A 4 -5.09 -1.37 5.17
N PHE A 5 -6.36 -1.76 5.11
CA PHE A 5 -6.75 -3.14 5.25
C PHE A 5 -6.41 -3.95 3.98
N TRP A 6 -6.91 -3.52 2.81
CA TRP A 6 -6.86 -4.34 1.59
C TRP A 6 -5.45 -4.50 1.02
N HIS A 7 -4.57 -3.54 1.27
CA HIS A 7 -3.16 -3.59 0.87
C HIS A 7 -2.23 -3.96 2.04
N GLY A 8 -2.78 -4.21 3.22
CA GLY A 8 -2.05 -4.86 4.31
C GLY A 8 -1.03 -3.96 4.99
N TRP A 9 -1.40 -2.73 5.34
CA TRP A 9 -0.58 -1.87 6.19
C TRP A 9 -0.26 -2.61 7.50
N GLN A 10 1.03 -2.81 7.79
CA GLN A 10 1.51 -3.61 8.92
C GLN A 10 0.90 -5.03 9.00
N TYR A 11 0.54 -5.63 7.87
CA TYR A 11 -0.10 -6.95 7.80
C TYR A 11 0.50 -8.03 8.72
N PRO A 12 1.83 -8.21 8.81
CA PRO A 12 2.41 -9.21 9.70
C PRO A 12 1.98 -9.09 11.17
N LYS A 13 1.68 -7.87 11.65
CA LYS A 13 1.27 -7.62 13.05
C LYS A 13 -0.15 -8.11 13.34
N TRP A 14 -1.03 -8.16 12.35
CA TRP A 14 -2.45 -8.49 12.55
C TRP A 14 -2.95 -9.67 11.73
N LYS A 15 -2.13 -10.27 10.85
CA LYS A 15 -2.52 -11.43 10.03
C LYS A 15 -3.10 -12.59 10.84
N ARG A 16 -2.64 -12.80 12.07
CA ARG A 16 -3.12 -13.84 12.98
C ARG A 16 -4.56 -13.62 13.46
N LYS A 17 -5.06 -12.38 13.39
CA LYS A 17 -6.44 -12.02 13.74
C LYS A 17 -7.44 -12.41 12.65
N LEU A 18 -6.98 -12.61 11.41
CA LEU A 18 -7.82 -13.14 10.34
C LEU A 18 -8.04 -14.64 10.57
N LYS A 19 -9.25 -15.00 10.97
CA LYS A 19 -9.62 -16.41 11.21
C LYS A 19 -9.80 -17.19 9.91
N ASN A 20 -10.22 -16.53 8.84
CA ASN A 20 -10.48 -17.17 7.55
C ASN A 20 -9.26 -17.07 6.63
N ASP A 21 -8.79 -18.21 6.13
CA ASP A 21 -7.66 -18.31 5.21
C ASP A 21 -7.92 -17.65 3.86
N PHE A 22 -9.17 -17.55 3.44
CA PHE A 22 -9.57 -16.76 2.27
C PHE A 22 -9.05 -15.32 2.37
N TRP A 23 -9.28 -14.66 3.52
CA TRP A 23 -8.85 -13.28 3.71
C TRP A 23 -7.32 -13.17 3.77
N LYS A 24 -6.63 -14.15 4.38
CA LYS A 24 -5.16 -14.16 4.37
C LYS A 24 -4.62 -14.24 2.94
N LYS A 25 -5.09 -15.22 2.16
CA LYS A 25 -4.70 -15.40 0.75
C LYS A 25 -5.02 -14.17 -0.09
N LYS A 26 -6.19 -13.54 0.13
CA LYS A 26 -6.59 -12.32 -0.59
C LYS A 26 -5.63 -11.16 -0.31
N ILE A 27 -5.34 -10.86 0.95
CA ILE A 27 -4.44 -9.77 1.33
C ILE A 27 -3.00 -10.06 0.86
N GLU A 28 -2.53 -11.29 0.99
CA GLU A 28 -1.21 -11.70 0.49
C GLU A 28 -1.10 -11.57 -1.03
N GLY A 29 -2.14 -11.98 -1.75
CA GLY A 29 -2.25 -11.81 -3.20
C GLY A 29 -2.24 -10.35 -3.64
N ASN A 30 -2.98 -9.48 -2.94
CA ASN A 30 -2.94 -8.04 -3.18
C ASN A 30 -1.53 -7.48 -2.97
N ARG A 31 -0.89 -7.78 -1.83
CA ARG A 31 0.48 -7.32 -1.54
C ARG A 31 1.50 -7.84 -2.57
N ALA A 32 1.34 -9.06 -3.08
CA ALA A 32 2.20 -9.60 -4.13
C ALA A 32 2.00 -8.87 -5.46
N ARG A 33 0.74 -8.61 -5.85
CA ARG A 33 0.39 -7.80 -7.02
C ARG A 33 0.99 -6.39 -6.92
N ASP A 34 0.86 -5.75 -5.75
CA ASP A 34 1.39 -4.41 -5.49
C ASP A 34 2.90 -4.35 -5.68
N ARG A 35 3.64 -5.35 -5.16
CA ARG A 35 5.10 -5.47 -5.36
C ARG A 35 5.46 -5.61 -6.84
N ARG A 36 4.77 -6.50 -7.57
CA ARG A 36 5.02 -6.72 -9.00
C ARG A 36 4.76 -5.45 -9.81
N ASN A 37 3.65 -4.76 -9.55
CA ASN A 37 3.30 -3.54 -10.27
C ASN A 37 4.30 -2.42 -9.97
N THR A 38 4.71 -2.23 -8.70
CA THR A 38 5.75 -1.25 -8.33
C THR A 38 7.08 -1.56 -9.03
N ALA A 39 7.50 -2.83 -9.05
CA ALA A 39 8.74 -3.23 -9.72
C ALA A 39 8.66 -2.96 -11.24
N TYR A 40 7.54 -3.31 -11.88
CA TYR A 40 7.32 -3.06 -13.30
C TYR A 40 7.38 -1.57 -13.64
N LEU A 41 6.65 -0.73 -12.90
CA LEU A 41 6.63 0.72 -13.14
C LEU A 41 8.02 1.33 -12.98
N ARG A 42 8.75 0.96 -11.91
CA ARG A 42 10.13 1.42 -11.71
C ARG A 42 11.07 0.97 -12.83
N SER A 43 10.93 -0.26 -13.33
CA SER A 43 11.72 -0.75 -14.47
C SER A 43 11.47 0.02 -15.76
N LYS A 44 10.34 0.72 -15.86
CA LYS A 44 9.96 1.58 -16.98
C LYS A 44 10.32 3.05 -16.75
N GLY A 45 11.10 3.37 -15.72
CA GLY A 45 11.54 4.73 -15.40
C GLY A 45 10.53 5.56 -14.61
N TRP A 46 9.41 4.98 -14.17
CA TRP A 46 8.43 5.71 -13.37
C TRP A 46 8.86 5.81 -11.91
N GLN A 47 8.75 7.01 -11.35
CA GLN A 47 8.72 7.19 -9.91
C GLN A 47 7.37 6.70 -9.35
N VAL A 48 7.40 5.95 -8.25
CA VAL A 48 6.20 5.36 -7.66
C VAL A 48 6.06 5.82 -6.21
N ALA A 49 5.05 6.66 -5.97
CA ALA A 49 4.61 7.09 -4.66
C ALA A 49 3.51 6.15 -4.13
N ARG A 50 3.55 5.80 -2.85
CA ARG A 50 2.46 5.10 -2.16
C ARG A 50 2.07 5.85 -0.91
N ILE A 51 0.80 6.25 -0.85
CA ILE A 51 0.21 6.94 0.30
C ILE A 51 -0.95 6.11 0.82
N TRP A 52 -0.94 5.86 2.11
CA TRP A 52 -1.96 5.10 2.81
C TRP A 52 -3.17 5.96 3.19
N GLY A 53 -4.34 5.32 3.25
CA GLY A 53 -5.58 5.98 3.65
C GLY A 53 -5.48 6.69 5.01
N HIS A 54 -4.89 6.05 6.02
CA HIS A 54 -4.69 6.68 7.34
C HIS A 54 -3.76 7.90 7.30
N GLN A 55 -2.78 7.96 6.38
CA GLN A 55 -1.88 9.11 6.28
C GLN A 55 -2.66 10.34 5.80
N ILE A 56 -3.51 10.16 4.79
CA ILE A 56 -4.35 11.24 4.25
C ILE A 56 -5.38 11.69 5.28
N LYS A 57 -5.98 10.75 6.02
CA LYS A 57 -6.91 11.08 7.11
C LYS A 57 -6.23 11.83 8.26
N LYS A 58 -4.94 11.57 8.50
CA LYS A 58 -4.18 12.20 9.57
C LYS A 58 -3.73 13.61 9.17
N ASP A 59 -3.19 13.74 7.98
CA ASP A 59 -2.60 14.97 7.48
C ASP A 59 -2.55 14.94 5.95
N ILE A 60 -3.51 15.65 5.33
CA ILE A 60 -3.60 15.72 3.88
C ILE A 60 -2.48 16.58 3.28
N ASP A 61 -2.04 17.62 3.99
CA ASP A 61 -1.02 18.55 3.49
C ASP A 61 0.34 17.88 3.43
N ALA A 62 0.67 17.05 4.43
CA ALA A 62 1.85 16.20 4.39
C ALA A 62 1.79 15.17 3.24
N ALA A 63 0.62 14.59 2.99
CA ALA A 63 0.42 13.68 1.86
C ALA A 63 0.62 14.39 0.51
N VAL A 64 0.04 15.57 0.33
CA VAL A 64 0.22 16.41 -0.88
C VAL A 64 1.68 16.80 -1.06
N SER A 65 2.32 17.29 0.00
CA SER A 65 3.74 17.68 -0.03
C SER A 65 4.65 16.52 -0.43
N SER A 66 4.33 15.30 0.04
CA SER A 66 5.10 14.10 -0.34
C SER A 66 5.02 13.78 -1.83
N VAL A 67 3.91 14.13 -2.50
CA VAL A 67 3.77 13.97 -3.95
C VAL A 67 4.44 15.11 -4.69
N ALA A 68 4.24 16.36 -4.22
CA ALA A 68 4.83 17.54 -4.84
C ALA A 68 6.37 17.46 -4.90
N ASN A 69 7.01 16.90 -3.87
CA ASN A 69 8.46 16.73 -3.80
C ASN A 69 9.03 15.61 -4.70
N LEU A 70 8.18 14.85 -5.40
CA LEU A 70 8.64 13.85 -6.37
C LEU A 70 8.81 14.43 -7.78
N ILE A 71 8.26 15.62 -8.04
CA ILE A 71 8.23 16.29 -9.34
C ILE A 71 9.40 17.27 -9.45
#